data_AF-A0A939JV53-F1
#
_entry.id   AF-A0A939JV53-F1
#
_cell.length_a   1.000
_cell.length_b   1.000
_cell.length_c   1.000
_cell.angle_alpha   90.00
_cell.angle_beta   90.00
_cell.angle_gamma   90.00
#
_symmetry.space_group_name_H-M   'P 1'
#
loop_
_entity.id
_entity.type
_entity.pdbx_description
1 polymer ?
#
loop_
_entity_poly.entity_id
_entity_poly.type
_entity_poly.pdbx_seq_one_letter_code
_entity_poly.pdbx_strand_id
1 'polypeptide(L)'
;MRGGVVLALVGGGAVAAPSAAVAAPAAAKSAAPVTGAAGACQTDGGAKGQAGRPVAESLVSVDRTDGRIAQFQLFYDATATGGLPFVWHREQDAPGGPYGQWQRVSAATVGPKSYSIAAIENSAGDLELLFSTYGSFCHVVEENDGWSTPEPFGLAPAPYHGGVVLFKERDGSIDAFASGARSGNAMEVRHQRNAGEGWGPVQSLGQIPEQNVGLSQPSTVEQRPDGRIHLTAREWNRDRMWEIDQSAPGGGWSPWRLLSPATAPAPRAAATTGPRLEANRTTRLLDGDIVTFTIAGGPPKAHVWVKQCGPSASATTCDDATGRQFRVYPDGTYGASPKKLYAQLANPTGKVDCRAASSNDPCSLALTDNTGALLTTVPLRFRPDGRMEPPPTFDVNPDRGLMDGQSVRATGEGYEPQYHVLIMECATGAATTSGCRSRTRPPATDDDGRVDESVTLSAGFTSIDGRTVDCRTAGACELVVFGTRVRGPESVRHPLSFAPAAGPHVTDTADGSASR
;
A
#
# COMPACT_ATOMS: atom_id res chain seq x y z
N MET A 1 -55.71 -57.77 12.03
CA MET A 1 -56.65 -57.71 13.18
C MET A 1 -55.79 -57.77 14.44
N ARG A 2 -55.69 -56.67 15.20
CA ARG A 2 -56.24 -56.50 16.57
C ARG A 2 -55.88 -57.68 17.49
N GLY A 3 -55.26 -57.57 18.66
CA GLY A 3 -54.79 -56.53 19.57
C GLY A 3 -53.95 -57.29 20.63
N GLY A 4 -53.01 -56.72 21.38
CA GLY A 4 -53.22 -55.68 22.38
C GLY A 4 -53.38 -56.31 23.77
N VAL A 5 -52.66 -55.73 24.76
CA VAL A 5 -52.68 -55.94 26.23
C VAL A 5 -51.63 -56.97 26.74
N VAL A 6 -50.64 -56.74 27.62
CA VAL A 6 -50.11 -55.68 28.54
C VAL A 6 -50.00 -56.21 29.98
N LEU A 7 -48.77 -56.09 30.54
CA LEU A 7 -48.32 -56.06 31.96
C LEU A 7 -48.48 -57.35 32.81
N ALA A 8 -47.63 -57.71 33.78
CA ALA A 8 -46.51 -57.01 34.44
C ALA A 8 -45.60 -58.01 35.20
N LEU A 9 -44.36 -57.56 35.48
CA LEU A 9 -43.56 -57.75 36.71
C LEU A 9 -43.33 -59.16 37.28
N VAL A 10 -42.09 -59.65 37.21
CA VAL A 10 -41.41 -60.33 38.33
C VAL A 10 -39.91 -59.99 38.28
N GLY A 11 -39.35 -59.65 39.45
CA GLY A 11 -37.95 -59.32 39.63
C GLY A 11 -37.00 -60.51 39.46
N GLY A 12 -35.75 -60.20 39.13
CA GLY A 12 -34.65 -61.15 39.07
C GLY A 12 -33.45 -60.56 39.79
N GLY A 13 -33.03 -61.26 40.84
CA GLY A 13 -31.92 -60.91 41.72
C GLY A 13 -30.55 -61.04 41.04
N ALA A 14 -29.61 -60.35 41.65
CA ALA A 14 -28.24 -60.16 41.21
C ALA A 14 -27.36 -61.42 41.31
N VAL A 15 -26.42 -61.53 40.37
CA VAL A 15 -25.10 -62.16 40.59
C VAL A 15 -24.05 -61.21 40.01
N ALA A 16 -23.02 -60.94 40.81
CA ALA A 16 -22.03 -59.88 40.65
C ALA A 16 -20.97 -60.14 39.57
N ALA A 17 -20.51 -59.07 38.93
CA ALA A 17 -19.19 -58.94 38.31
C ALA A 17 -18.57 -57.61 38.80
N PRO A 18 -17.24 -57.55 39.03
CA PRO A 18 -16.61 -56.48 39.80
C PRO A 18 -16.52 -55.16 39.02
N SER A 19 -16.72 -54.06 39.75
CA SER A 19 -16.56 -52.69 39.27
C SER A 19 -15.12 -52.42 38.83
N ALA A 20 -14.91 -52.22 37.53
CA ALA A 20 -13.72 -51.53 37.02
C ALA A 20 -14.00 -50.03 37.05
N ALA A 21 -13.30 -49.33 37.94
CA ALA A 21 -13.28 -47.87 37.97
C ALA A 21 -12.85 -47.34 36.59
N VAL A 22 -13.60 -46.36 36.08
CA VAL A 22 -13.24 -45.60 34.88
C VAL A 22 -11.97 -44.82 35.21
N ALA A 23 -10.83 -45.31 34.70
CA ALA A 23 -9.59 -44.56 34.74
C ALA A 23 -9.75 -43.33 33.85
N ALA A 24 -9.51 -42.15 34.43
CA ALA A 24 -9.37 -40.90 33.70
C ALA A 24 -8.35 -41.08 32.55
N PRO A 25 -8.59 -40.49 31.37
CA PRO A 25 -7.63 -40.57 30.28
C PRO A 25 -6.29 -40.00 30.77
N ALA A 26 -5.25 -40.83 30.67
CA ALA A 26 -3.89 -40.47 31.03
C ALA A 26 -3.50 -39.19 30.30
N ALA A 27 -3.01 -38.21 31.06
CA ALA A 27 -2.40 -37.00 30.52
C ALA A 27 -1.44 -37.38 29.40
N ALA A 28 -1.73 -36.93 28.18
CA ALA A 28 -0.84 -37.06 27.06
C ALA A 28 0.50 -36.45 27.48
N LYS A 29 1.54 -37.30 27.59
CA LYS A 29 2.90 -36.85 27.81
C LYS A 29 3.22 -35.87 26.70
N SER A 30 3.47 -34.62 27.07
CA SER A 30 3.94 -33.56 26.19
C SER A 30 5.01 -34.12 25.26
N ALA A 31 4.78 -34.01 23.95
CA ALA A 31 5.80 -34.30 22.97
C ALA A 31 7.04 -33.49 23.34
N ALA A 32 8.20 -34.16 23.39
CA ALA A 32 9.47 -33.50 23.63
C ALA A 32 9.65 -32.36 22.61
N PRO A 33 10.18 -31.20 23.03
CA PRO A 33 10.31 -30.05 22.14
C PRO A 33 11.19 -30.43 20.96
N VAL A 34 10.74 -30.07 19.75
CA VAL A 34 11.56 -30.13 18.55
C VAL A 34 12.78 -29.25 18.81
N THR A 35 13.94 -29.87 18.92
CA THR A 35 15.24 -29.20 19.09
C THR A 35 15.58 -28.45 17.79
N GLY A 36 14.99 -27.26 17.66
CA GLY A 36 15.22 -26.28 16.58
C GLY A 36 14.69 -24.89 16.91
N ALA A 37 13.91 -24.72 18.00
CA ALA A 37 13.30 -23.46 18.42
C ALA A 37 14.17 -22.58 19.34
N ALA A 38 15.39 -23.00 19.67
CA ALA A 38 16.29 -22.22 20.53
C ALA A 38 16.90 -21.05 19.72
N GLY A 39 16.20 -19.90 19.68
CA GLY A 39 16.72 -18.67 19.09
C GLY A 39 15.79 -17.91 18.12
N ALA A 40 14.50 -18.22 18.04
CA ALA A 40 13.57 -17.33 17.33
C ALA A 40 13.32 -16.05 18.16
N CYS A 41 13.10 -14.93 17.49
CA CYS A 41 12.68 -13.66 18.11
C CYS A 41 13.68 -13.06 19.10
N GLN A 42 14.97 -13.29 18.87
CA GLN A 42 16.01 -12.73 19.72
C GLN A 42 16.09 -11.21 19.59
N THR A 43 16.26 -10.58 20.74
CA THR A 43 16.41 -9.14 20.85
C THR A 43 17.87 -8.72 20.87
N ASP A 44 18.16 -7.56 20.27
CA ASP A 44 19.48 -6.93 20.38
C ASP A 44 19.50 -5.95 21.57
N GLY A 45 20.21 -6.33 22.64
CA GLY A 45 20.31 -5.52 23.85
C GLY A 45 21.11 -4.22 23.69
N GLY A 46 21.87 -4.06 22.61
CA GLY A 46 22.59 -2.81 22.32
C GLY A 46 21.74 -1.77 21.59
N ALA A 47 20.65 -2.20 20.94
CA ALA A 47 19.81 -1.34 20.13
C ALA A 47 18.97 -0.38 20.99
N LYS A 48 19.28 0.92 20.93
CA LYS A 48 18.62 1.99 21.69
C LYS A 48 17.31 2.49 21.08
N GLY A 49 16.90 1.99 19.91
CA GLY A 49 15.68 2.40 19.24
C GLY A 49 15.89 3.72 18.50
N GLN A 50 16.92 3.79 17.65
CA GLN A 50 17.18 4.93 16.78
C GLN A 50 17.04 4.50 15.32
N ALA A 51 15.98 4.95 14.65
CA ALA A 51 15.73 4.63 13.25
C ALA A 51 16.83 5.25 12.38
N GLY A 52 17.64 4.39 11.77
CA GLY A 52 18.71 4.78 10.85
C GLY A 52 18.28 4.61 9.40
N ARG A 53 19.05 3.84 8.64
CA ARG A 53 18.82 3.62 7.21
C ARG A 53 17.65 2.64 6.99
N PRO A 54 16.68 2.93 6.12
CA PRO A 54 15.63 1.98 5.78
C PRO A 54 16.18 0.83 4.93
N VAL A 55 15.59 -0.35 5.08
CA VAL A 55 15.78 -1.48 4.15
C VAL A 55 14.86 -1.27 2.95
N ALA A 56 15.44 -1.25 1.75
CA ALA A 56 14.69 -1.05 0.51
C ALA A 56 13.57 -2.11 0.37
N GLU A 57 12.43 -1.69 -0.20
CA GLU A 57 11.29 -2.56 -0.53
C GLU A 57 10.63 -3.29 0.65
N SER A 58 10.88 -2.86 1.88
CA SER A 58 10.27 -3.45 3.08
C SER A 58 9.10 -2.65 3.68
N LEU A 59 8.66 -1.58 3.02
CA LEU A 59 7.48 -0.82 3.44
C LEU A 59 6.22 -1.65 3.22
N VAL A 60 5.48 -1.92 4.28
CA VAL A 60 4.14 -2.51 4.25
C VAL A 60 3.14 -1.47 4.75
N SER A 61 2.00 -1.35 4.08
CA SER A 61 0.89 -0.50 4.52
C SER A 61 -0.32 -1.38 4.81
N VAL A 62 -1.06 -1.04 5.86
CA VAL A 62 -2.29 -1.72 6.28
C VAL A 62 -3.39 -0.67 6.33
N ASP A 63 -4.45 -0.91 5.55
CA ASP A 63 -5.66 -0.10 5.63
C ASP A 63 -6.41 -0.48 6.91
N ARG A 64 -6.68 0.51 7.76
CA ARG A 64 -7.47 0.35 8.98
C ARG A 64 -8.94 0.46 8.63
N THR A 65 -9.78 -0.25 9.39
CA THR A 65 -11.24 -0.24 9.21
C THR A 65 -11.85 1.16 9.41
N ASP A 66 -11.19 2.00 10.20
CA ASP A 66 -11.58 3.40 10.42
C ASP A 66 -11.14 4.36 9.29
N GLY A 67 -10.43 3.87 8.27
CA GLY A 67 -9.95 4.64 7.12
C GLY A 67 -8.55 5.24 7.30
N ARG A 68 -7.89 5.02 8.44
CA ARG A 68 -6.46 5.34 8.61
C ARG A 68 -5.59 4.32 7.88
N ILE A 69 -4.32 4.68 7.67
CA ILE A 69 -3.30 3.78 7.15
C ILE A 69 -2.21 3.60 8.20
N ALA A 70 -1.93 2.36 8.57
CA ALA A 70 -0.75 2.00 9.33
C ALA A 70 0.40 1.64 8.38
N GLN A 71 1.62 1.97 8.75
CA GLN A 71 2.81 1.64 7.97
C GLN A 71 3.83 0.92 8.84
N PHE A 72 4.44 -0.10 8.25
CA PHE A 72 5.55 -0.84 8.82
C PHE A 72 6.74 -0.78 7.88
N GLN A 73 7.94 -0.59 8.43
CA GLN A 73 9.17 -0.48 7.65
C GLN A 73 10.32 -1.03 8.46
N LEU A 74 11.25 -1.71 7.78
CA LEU A 74 12.48 -2.12 8.41
C LEU A 74 13.50 -0.99 8.39
N PHE A 75 14.11 -0.71 9.55
CA PHE A 75 15.25 0.20 9.67
C PHE A 75 16.40 -0.48 10.42
N TYR A 76 17.62 -0.16 10.00
CA TYR A 76 18.81 -0.44 10.80
C TYR A 76 18.88 0.54 11.97
N ASP A 77 19.29 0.05 13.14
CA ASP A 77 19.66 0.87 14.28
C ASP A 77 21.19 0.93 14.39
N ALA A 78 21.76 2.13 14.32
CA ALA A 78 23.22 2.33 14.36
C ALA A 78 23.85 1.94 15.71
N THR A 79 23.03 1.83 16.76
CA THR A 79 23.47 1.42 18.10
C THR A 79 23.38 -0.09 18.34
N ALA A 80 22.73 -0.83 17.43
CA ALA A 80 22.59 -2.27 17.50
C ALA A 80 23.94 -2.99 17.38
N THR A 81 24.08 -4.10 18.09
CA THR A 81 25.29 -4.94 18.05
C THR A 81 25.28 -5.95 16.89
N GLY A 82 24.09 -6.32 16.40
CA GLY A 82 23.87 -7.44 15.49
C GLY A 82 23.78 -7.11 14.00
N GLY A 83 23.89 -5.86 13.57
CA GLY A 83 23.89 -5.48 12.13
C GLY A 83 22.61 -5.84 11.35
N LEU A 84 21.55 -6.27 12.03
CA LEU A 84 20.25 -6.60 11.47
C LEU A 84 19.24 -5.48 11.71
N PRO A 85 18.25 -5.31 10.83
CA PRO A 85 17.21 -4.31 10.99
C PRO A 85 16.12 -4.75 11.98
N PHE A 86 15.29 -3.79 12.36
CA PHE A 86 14.15 -3.93 13.28
C PHE A 86 12.88 -3.48 12.59
N VAL A 87 11.72 -3.95 13.04
CA VAL A 87 10.43 -3.44 12.56
C VAL A 87 10.09 -2.15 13.28
N TRP A 88 9.69 -1.15 12.49
CA TRP A 88 9.17 0.13 12.96
C TRP A 88 7.76 0.31 12.42
N HIS A 89 6.91 0.94 13.22
CA HIS A 89 5.56 1.31 12.83
C HIS A 89 5.36 2.82 12.92
N ARG A 90 4.38 3.31 12.15
CA ARG A 90 3.73 4.60 12.34
C ARG A 90 2.33 4.50 11.77
N GLU A 91 1.43 5.34 12.23
CA GLU A 91 0.05 5.37 11.76
C GLU A 91 -0.37 6.81 11.48
N GLN A 92 -1.39 6.98 10.65
CA GLN A 92 -2.02 8.28 10.49
C GLN A 92 -2.75 8.68 11.77
N ASP A 93 -2.74 9.97 12.10
CA ASP A 93 -3.48 10.48 13.27
C ASP A 93 -5.01 10.50 13.03
N ALA A 94 -5.42 10.56 11.76
CA ALA A 94 -6.80 10.52 11.27
C ALA A 94 -6.83 10.00 9.83
N PRO A 95 -7.97 9.53 9.29
CA PRO A 95 -8.07 9.08 7.90
C PRO A 95 -7.56 10.14 6.92
N GLY A 96 -6.60 9.80 6.06
CA GLY A 96 -5.95 10.74 5.14
C GLY A 96 -5.02 11.78 5.79
N GLY A 97 -4.86 11.74 7.12
CA GLY A 97 -4.05 12.67 7.90
C GLY A 97 -2.54 12.41 7.85
N PRO A 98 -1.75 13.24 8.55
CA PRO A 98 -0.30 13.04 8.66
C PRO A 98 0.02 11.77 9.44
N TYR A 99 1.21 11.23 9.22
CA TYR A 99 1.75 10.13 10.02
C TYR A 99 2.54 10.66 11.20
N GLY A 100 2.43 9.97 12.34
CA GLY A 100 3.33 10.13 13.47
C GLY A 100 4.79 9.79 13.15
N GLN A 101 5.65 10.00 14.14
CA GLN A 101 7.05 9.57 14.07
C GLN A 101 7.13 8.04 14.00
N TRP A 102 8.20 7.53 13.39
CA TRP A 102 8.48 6.10 13.44
C TRP A 102 8.77 5.66 14.87
N GLN A 103 8.06 4.64 15.33
CA GLN A 103 8.23 4.00 16.63
C GLN A 103 8.69 2.56 16.43
N ARG A 104 9.67 2.13 17.22
CA ARG A 104 10.18 0.77 17.14
C ARG A 104 9.17 -0.18 17.76
N VAL A 105 8.75 -1.20 17.02
CA VAL A 105 7.81 -2.23 17.48
C VAL A 105 8.43 -3.05 18.61
N SER A 106 9.65 -3.56 18.38
CA SER A 106 10.39 -4.31 19.40
C SER A 106 11.90 -4.27 19.12
N ALA A 107 12.69 -4.74 20.09
CA ALA A 107 14.12 -4.94 19.91
C ALA A 107 14.47 -6.26 19.19
N ALA A 108 13.49 -7.01 18.69
CA ALA A 108 13.74 -8.24 17.93
C ALA A 108 14.24 -7.94 16.51
N THR A 109 15.30 -8.64 16.10
CA THR A 109 15.93 -8.42 14.80
C THR A 109 15.22 -9.19 13.68
N VAL A 110 15.21 -8.64 12.48
CA VAL A 110 14.65 -9.27 11.27
C VAL A 110 15.76 -9.80 10.37
N GLY A 111 15.66 -11.06 9.94
CA GLY A 111 16.62 -11.72 9.06
C GLY A 111 17.56 -12.70 9.75
N PRO A 112 18.79 -12.95 9.23
CA PRO A 112 19.38 -12.41 8.01
C PRO A 112 18.89 -13.04 6.70
N LYS A 113 18.23 -14.20 6.76
CA LYS A 113 17.90 -15.01 5.56
C LYS A 113 16.73 -14.47 4.74
N SER A 114 15.91 -13.62 5.35
CA SER A 114 14.74 -12.97 4.75
C SER A 114 14.54 -11.64 5.48
N TYR A 115 13.95 -10.66 4.80
CA TYR A 115 13.55 -9.38 5.40
C TYR A 115 12.04 -9.20 5.27
N SER A 116 11.30 -10.31 5.30
CA SER A 116 9.85 -10.32 5.11
C SER A 116 9.16 -9.86 6.38
N ILE A 117 8.22 -8.93 6.19
CA ILE A 117 7.21 -8.54 7.17
C ILE A 117 5.83 -8.65 6.53
N ALA A 118 4.83 -9.00 7.31
CA ALA A 118 3.42 -9.00 6.93
C ALA A 118 2.61 -8.48 8.09
N ALA A 119 1.65 -7.60 7.83
CA ALA A 119 0.78 -7.06 8.86
C ALA A 119 -0.66 -6.97 8.38
N ILE A 120 -1.60 -7.06 9.33
CA ILE A 120 -3.04 -6.95 9.05
C ILE A 120 -3.80 -6.54 10.32
N GLU A 121 -4.93 -5.87 10.18
CA GLU A 121 -5.84 -5.59 11.29
C GLU A 121 -6.70 -6.82 11.62
N ASN A 122 -6.71 -7.24 12.88
CA ASN A 122 -7.54 -8.36 13.37
C ASN A 122 -9.00 -7.96 13.64
N SER A 123 -9.77 -8.90 14.17
CA SER A 123 -11.19 -8.69 14.46
C SER A 123 -11.47 -7.75 15.64
N ALA A 124 -10.47 -7.47 16.48
CA ALA A 124 -10.58 -6.51 17.59
C ALA A 124 -10.21 -5.08 17.16
N GLY A 125 -9.67 -4.91 15.95
CA GLY A 125 -9.12 -3.64 15.48
C GLY A 125 -7.63 -3.49 15.78
N ASP A 126 -6.98 -4.46 16.42
CA ASP A 126 -5.54 -4.41 16.71
C ASP A 126 -4.73 -4.89 15.49
N LEU A 127 -3.55 -4.32 15.27
CA LEU A 127 -2.63 -4.78 14.23
C LEU A 127 -1.88 -6.05 14.63
N GLU A 128 -1.99 -7.09 13.81
CA GLU A 128 -1.18 -8.30 13.85
C GLU A 128 0.03 -8.11 12.95
N LEU A 129 1.23 -8.39 13.45
CA LEU A 129 2.47 -8.25 12.69
C LEU A 129 3.31 -9.53 12.80
N LEU A 130 3.70 -10.03 11.62
CA LEU A 130 4.61 -11.15 11.45
C LEU A 130 5.90 -10.66 10.80
N PHE A 131 7.05 -11.11 11.30
CA PHE A 131 8.34 -10.78 10.69
C PHE A 131 9.34 -11.93 10.79
N SER A 132 10.17 -12.06 9.76
CA SER A 132 11.10 -13.19 9.65
C SER A 132 12.27 -13.10 10.62
N THR A 133 12.58 -14.21 11.30
CA THR A 133 13.72 -14.37 12.22
C THR A 133 14.41 -15.71 11.93
N TYR A 134 15.69 -15.72 11.56
CA TYR A 134 16.52 -16.95 11.51
C TYR A 134 15.85 -18.24 10.96
N GLY A 135 15.03 -18.14 9.91
CA GLY A 135 14.33 -19.29 9.32
C GLY A 135 12.99 -19.66 9.97
N SER A 136 12.44 -18.77 10.78
CA SER A 136 11.11 -18.80 11.39
C SER A 136 10.46 -17.41 11.32
N PHE A 137 9.28 -17.24 11.91
CA PHE A 137 8.60 -15.96 12.04
C PHE A 137 8.31 -15.65 13.51
N CYS A 138 8.45 -14.37 13.85
CA CYS A 138 7.91 -13.80 15.07
C CYS A 138 6.52 -13.26 14.81
N HIS A 139 5.74 -13.21 15.88
CA HIS A 139 4.44 -12.61 15.94
C HIS A 139 4.40 -11.62 17.09
N VAL A 140 3.84 -10.44 16.80
CA VAL A 140 3.47 -9.41 17.78
C VAL A 140 2.11 -8.85 17.43
N VAL A 141 1.38 -8.42 18.44
CA VAL A 141 0.09 -7.74 18.29
C VAL A 141 0.16 -6.36 18.94
N GLU A 142 -0.53 -5.40 18.35
CA GLU A 142 -0.76 -4.08 18.94
C GLU A 142 -1.56 -4.22 20.24
N GLU A 143 -1.18 -3.44 21.24
CA GLU A 143 -1.84 -3.35 22.54
C GLU A 143 -2.03 -1.88 22.90
N ASN A 144 -2.92 -1.58 23.86
CA ASN A 144 -3.24 -0.20 24.26
C ASN A 144 -2.01 0.68 24.56
N ASP A 145 -0.93 0.10 25.09
CA ASP A 145 0.29 0.80 25.47
C ASP A 145 1.52 0.37 24.65
N GLY A 146 1.32 -0.14 23.44
CA GLY A 146 2.40 -0.45 22.50
C GLY A 146 2.23 -1.78 21.77
N TRP A 147 3.18 -2.70 21.96
CA TRP A 147 3.25 -3.97 21.25
C TRP A 147 3.53 -5.10 22.22
N SER A 148 2.90 -6.25 21.98
CA SER A 148 3.15 -7.47 22.72
C SER A 148 4.63 -7.91 22.59
N THR A 149 5.08 -8.77 23.51
CA THR A 149 6.41 -9.37 23.38
C THR A 149 6.48 -10.25 22.11
N PRO A 150 7.55 -10.17 21.31
CA PRO A 150 7.72 -11.05 20.15
C PRO A 150 7.76 -12.53 20.53
N GLU A 151 6.84 -13.31 19.97
CA GLU A 151 6.75 -14.75 20.20
C GLU A 151 6.93 -15.54 18.90
N PRO A 152 7.49 -16.76 18.95
CA PRO A 152 7.60 -17.61 17.77
C PRO A 152 6.22 -17.96 17.20
N PHE A 153 5.98 -17.64 15.93
CA PHE A 153 4.69 -17.88 15.27
C PHE A 153 4.48 -19.34 14.81
N GLY A 154 5.52 -20.16 14.82
CA GLY A 154 5.44 -21.58 14.45
C GLY A 154 5.47 -21.86 12.95
N LEU A 155 5.14 -20.91 12.07
CA LEU A 155 5.42 -21.04 10.63
C LEU A 155 6.90 -20.77 10.36
N ALA A 156 7.56 -21.74 9.73
CA ALA A 156 9.01 -21.71 9.52
C ALA A 156 9.39 -22.08 8.08
N PRO A 157 9.00 -21.26 7.08
CA PRO A 157 9.29 -21.55 5.69
C PRO A 157 10.78 -21.74 5.46
N ALA A 158 11.13 -22.66 4.56
CA ALA A 158 12.51 -22.90 4.21
C ALA A 158 13.15 -21.59 3.68
N PRO A 159 14.45 -21.36 3.94
CA PRO A 159 15.15 -20.18 3.44
C PRO A 159 14.94 -20.02 1.93
N TYR A 160 14.68 -18.79 1.47
CA TYR A 160 14.41 -18.42 0.07
C TYR A 160 13.05 -18.84 -0.49
N HIS A 161 12.21 -19.53 0.27
CA HIS A 161 10.84 -19.87 -0.15
C HIS A 161 9.84 -18.73 0.13
N GLY A 162 10.31 -17.50 0.36
CA GLY A 162 9.45 -16.35 0.68
C GLY A 162 9.09 -16.27 2.18
N GLY A 163 8.06 -15.48 2.48
CA GLY A 163 7.56 -15.25 3.82
C GLY A 163 6.12 -15.70 4.04
N VAL A 164 5.51 -15.18 5.10
CA VAL A 164 4.11 -15.46 5.45
C VAL A 164 3.19 -14.52 4.67
N VAL A 165 2.13 -15.06 4.09
CA VAL A 165 1.05 -14.30 3.45
C VAL A 165 -0.16 -14.32 4.38
N LEU A 166 -0.58 -13.14 4.82
CA LEU A 166 -1.81 -12.94 5.60
C LEU A 166 -2.99 -12.70 4.65
N PHE A 167 -4.11 -13.35 4.92
CA PHE A 167 -5.34 -13.23 4.15
C PHE A 167 -6.52 -13.05 5.11
N LYS A 168 -7.25 -11.93 5.00
CA LYS A 168 -8.49 -11.71 5.74
C LYS A 168 -9.66 -12.26 4.93
N GLU A 169 -10.35 -13.22 5.52
CA GLU A 169 -11.58 -13.77 4.96
C GLU A 169 -12.74 -12.76 5.08
N ARG A 170 -13.80 -12.95 4.29
CA ARG A 170 -14.97 -12.05 4.30
C ARG A 170 -15.71 -11.99 5.64
N ASP A 171 -15.59 -13.01 6.48
CA ASP A 171 -16.16 -13.03 7.84
C ASP A 171 -15.26 -12.35 8.88
N GLY A 172 -14.09 -11.86 8.46
CA GLY A 172 -13.14 -11.14 9.30
C GLY A 172 -12.09 -12.03 9.98
N SER A 173 -12.15 -13.36 9.84
CA SER A 173 -11.06 -14.24 10.29
C SER A 173 -9.83 -14.08 9.41
N ILE A 174 -8.67 -14.50 9.93
CA ILE A 174 -7.40 -14.35 9.23
C ILE A 174 -6.71 -15.70 9.07
N ASP A 175 -6.26 -15.99 7.86
CA ASP A 175 -5.34 -17.08 7.59
C ASP A 175 -3.92 -16.57 7.34
N ALA A 176 -2.95 -17.26 7.91
CA ALA A 176 -1.53 -17.04 7.69
C ALA A 176 -0.94 -18.25 6.97
N PHE A 177 -0.50 -18.07 5.72
CA PHE A 177 0.03 -19.12 4.87
C PHE A 177 1.54 -18.99 4.68
N ALA A 178 2.27 -20.10 4.75
CA ALA A 178 3.69 -20.15 4.41
C ALA A 178 4.08 -21.51 3.81
N SER A 179 5.13 -21.54 2.98
CA SER A 179 5.70 -22.81 2.52
C SER A 179 6.12 -23.69 3.69
N GLY A 180 6.00 -25.01 3.57
CA GLY A 180 6.28 -25.93 4.67
C GLY A 180 7.76 -25.98 5.11
N ALA A 181 7.98 -26.22 6.41
CA ALA A 181 9.26 -26.12 7.11
C ALA A 181 10.23 -27.31 6.93
N ARG A 182 10.21 -28.02 5.79
CA ARG A 182 10.99 -29.26 5.50
C ARG A 182 10.40 -30.57 6.05
N SER A 183 9.15 -30.57 6.49
CA SER A 183 8.40 -31.74 6.99
C SER A 183 7.77 -32.61 5.88
N GLY A 184 8.06 -32.31 4.60
CA GLY A 184 7.35 -32.90 3.46
C GLY A 184 5.98 -32.27 3.19
N ASN A 185 5.51 -31.34 4.03
CA ASN A 185 4.36 -30.50 3.76
C ASN A 185 4.70 -29.49 2.66
N ALA A 186 3.80 -29.32 1.69
CA ALA A 186 3.98 -28.34 0.63
C ALA A 186 3.82 -26.91 1.17
N MET A 187 2.81 -26.72 2.03
CA MET A 187 2.42 -25.45 2.60
C MET A 187 1.70 -25.68 3.93
N GLU A 188 1.77 -24.69 4.80
CA GLU A 188 1.19 -24.71 6.13
C GLU A 188 0.36 -23.44 6.35
N VAL A 189 -0.71 -23.57 7.13
CA VAL A 189 -1.62 -22.49 7.49
C VAL A 189 -1.83 -22.43 8.99
N ARG A 190 -1.99 -21.22 9.54
CA ARG A 190 -2.63 -20.98 10.84
C ARG A 190 -3.84 -20.11 10.61
N HIS A 191 -4.91 -20.40 11.35
CA HIS A 191 -6.17 -19.66 11.26
C HIS A 191 -6.46 -18.96 12.60
N GLN A 192 -6.76 -17.67 12.55
CA GLN A 192 -7.27 -16.89 13.66
C GLN A 192 -8.75 -16.59 13.39
N ARG A 193 -9.64 -17.24 14.13
CA ARG A 193 -11.09 -17.01 14.01
C ARG A 193 -11.45 -15.59 14.43
N ASN A 194 -10.87 -15.14 15.55
CA ASN A 194 -10.97 -13.81 16.09
C ASN A 194 -9.79 -13.57 17.04
N ALA A 195 -9.53 -12.30 17.36
CA ALA A 195 -8.43 -11.89 18.23
C ALA A 195 -8.48 -12.56 19.62
N GLY A 196 -9.68 -12.70 20.20
CA GLY A 196 -9.86 -13.25 21.55
C GLY A 196 -9.55 -14.74 21.68
N GLU A 197 -9.72 -15.51 20.61
CA GLU A 197 -9.33 -16.93 20.55
C GLU A 197 -7.85 -17.13 20.20
N GLY A 198 -7.20 -16.10 19.65
CA GLY A 198 -5.83 -16.17 19.16
C GLY A 198 -5.66 -17.08 17.94
N TRP A 199 -4.40 -17.35 17.61
CA TRP A 199 -4.05 -18.16 16.44
C TRP A 199 -4.16 -19.67 16.74
N GLY A 200 -4.92 -20.39 15.92
CA GLY A 200 -5.00 -21.85 15.95
C GLY A 200 -3.66 -22.56 15.69
N PRO A 201 -3.60 -23.90 15.81
CA PRO A 201 -2.38 -24.67 15.56
C PRO A 201 -1.94 -24.58 14.09
N VAL A 202 -0.67 -24.91 13.82
CA VAL A 202 -0.17 -25.08 12.45
C VAL A 202 -0.84 -26.30 11.80
N GLN A 203 -1.44 -26.09 10.64
CA GLN A 203 -2.10 -27.12 9.84
C GLN A 203 -1.40 -27.29 8.50
N SER A 204 -1.27 -28.53 8.04
CA SER A 204 -0.70 -28.84 6.72
C SER A 204 -1.76 -28.72 5.64
N LEU A 205 -1.39 -28.12 4.50
CA LEU A 205 -2.18 -28.15 3.26
C LEU A 205 -1.88 -29.40 2.41
N GLY A 206 -1.29 -30.43 3.01
CA GLY A 206 -0.92 -31.67 2.33
C GLY A 206 0.45 -31.59 1.64
N GLN A 207 0.78 -32.68 0.94
CA GLN A 207 2.05 -32.86 0.23
C GLN A 207 1.88 -32.62 -1.27
N ILE A 208 2.98 -32.25 -1.93
CA ILE A 208 3.05 -32.31 -3.39
C ILE A 208 3.12 -33.77 -3.81
N PRO A 209 2.29 -34.23 -4.77
CA PRO A 209 2.37 -35.61 -5.28
C PRO A 209 3.72 -35.95 -5.94
N GLU A 210 4.41 -34.94 -6.46
CA GLU A 210 5.75 -35.06 -7.04
C GLU A 210 6.85 -34.92 -6.00
N GLN A 211 7.89 -35.73 -6.15
CA GLN A 211 9.07 -35.68 -5.28
C GLN A 211 9.96 -34.47 -5.61
N ASN A 212 10.70 -33.99 -4.61
CA ASN A 212 11.66 -32.89 -4.73
C ASN A 212 11.07 -31.56 -5.24
N VAL A 213 9.78 -31.34 -4.98
CA VAL A 213 9.10 -30.06 -5.24
C VAL A 213 8.97 -29.31 -3.92
N GLY A 214 9.47 -28.08 -3.90
CA GLY A 214 9.17 -27.13 -2.84
C GLY A 214 8.39 -25.95 -3.42
N LEU A 215 7.48 -25.40 -2.62
CA LEU A 215 6.75 -24.20 -3.02
C LEU A 215 7.38 -22.97 -2.37
N SER A 216 7.30 -21.85 -3.07
CA SER A 216 7.45 -20.53 -2.46
C SER A 216 6.21 -20.20 -1.64
N GLN A 217 6.21 -19.03 -0.99
CA GLN A 217 5.02 -18.41 -0.43
C GLN A 217 3.89 -18.36 -1.49
N PRO A 218 2.62 -18.27 -1.05
CA PRO A 218 1.51 -18.12 -1.98
C PRO A 218 1.75 -16.99 -2.98
N SER A 219 1.54 -17.31 -4.27
CA SER A 219 1.52 -16.34 -5.35
C SER A 219 0.18 -15.61 -5.38
N THR A 220 -0.91 -16.32 -5.07
CA THR A 220 -2.27 -15.81 -4.90
C THR A 220 -2.98 -16.56 -3.78
N VAL A 221 -3.86 -15.86 -3.07
CA VAL A 221 -4.86 -16.42 -2.15
C VAL A 221 -6.18 -15.73 -2.50
N GLU A 222 -7.21 -16.50 -2.82
CA GLU A 222 -8.52 -15.98 -3.23
C GLU A 222 -9.61 -16.74 -2.48
N GLN A 223 -10.56 -16.00 -1.89
CA GLN A 223 -11.78 -16.61 -1.38
C GLN A 223 -12.87 -16.55 -2.45
N ARG A 224 -13.23 -17.70 -3.01
CA ARG A 224 -14.26 -17.85 -4.05
C ARG A 224 -15.64 -17.43 -3.55
N PRO A 225 -16.61 -17.15 -4.44
CA PRO A 225 -17.96 -16.75 -4.04
C PRO A 225 -18.68 -17.73 -3.09
N ASP A 226 -18.33 -19.02 -3.17
CA ASP A 226 -18.89 -20.07 -2.30
C ASP A 226 -18.19 -20.17 -0.93
N GLY A 227 -17.27 -19.25 -0.62
CA GLY A 227 -16.54 -19.19 0.65
C GLY A 227 -15.28 -20.05 0.71
N ARG A 228 -14.98 -20.85 -0.33
CA ARG A 228 -13.78 -21.70 -0.34
C ARG A 228 -12.56 -20.90 -0.76
N ILE A 229 -11.42 -21.17 -0.12
CA ILE A 229 -10.14 -20.59 -0.51
C ILE A 229 -9.51 -21.39 -1.64
N HIS A 230 -9.00 -20.68 -2.63
CA HIS A 230 -8.13 -21.19 -3.69
C HIS A 230 -6.76 -20.53 -3.57
N LEU A 231 -5.71 -21.32 -3.70
CA LEU A 231 -4.34 -20.86 -3.54
C LEU A 231 -3.49 -21.33 -4.71
N THR A 232 -2.66 -20.43 -5.23
CA THR A 232 -1.59 -20.80 -6.16
C THR A 232 -0.23 -20.46 -5.59
N ALA A 233 0.78 -21.27 -5.91
CA ALA A 233 2.15 -21.06 -5.46
C ALA A 233 3.14 -21.52 -6.52
N ARG A 234 4.23 -20.76 -6.68
CA ARG A 234 5.31 -21.10 -7.60
C ARG A 234 6.25 -22.11 -6.95
N GLU A 235 6.71 -23.09 -7.72
CA GLU A 235 7.84 -23.93 -7.33
C GLU A 235 9.08 -23.03 -7.10
N TRP A 236 9.76 -23.17 -5.97
CA TRP A 236 10.78 -22.19 -5.55
C TRP A 236 11.98 -22.06 -6.50
N ASN A 237 12.33 -23.14 -7.21
CA ASN A 237 13.49 -23.23 -8.09
C ASN A 237 13.14 -23.46 -9.56
N ARG A 238 11.86 -23.53 -9.93
CA ARG A 238 11.41 -23.78 -11.30
C ARG A 238 10.24 -22.88 -11.65
N ASP A 239 10.11 -22.57 -12.93
CA ASP A 239 8.99 -21.79 -13.42
C ASP A 239 7.75 -22.66 -13.65
N ARG A 240 7.22 -23.20 -12.55
CA ARG A 240 6.05 -24.07 -12.50
C ARG A 240 5.14 -23.58 -11.40
N MET A 241 3.84 -23.62 -11.65
CA MET A 241 2.82 -23.22 -10.70
C MET A 241 2.07 -24.44 -10.19
N TRP A 242 1.71 -24.41 -8.92
CA TRP A 242 0.89 -25.41 -8.25
C TRP A 242 -0.34 -24.74 -7.68
N GLU A 243 -1.44 -25.48 -7.65
CA GLU A 243 -2.71 -25.01 -7.09
C GLU A 243 -3.31 -26.00 -6.10
N ILE A 244 -4.11 -25.46 -5.18
CA ILE A 244 -4.91 -26.21 -4.22
C ILE A 244 -6.22 -25.47 -3.92
N ASP A 245 -7.26 -26.24 -3.64
CA ASP A 245 -8.59 -25.73 -3.27
C ASP A 245 -8.96 -26.22 -1.88
N GLN A 246 -9.63 -25.38 -1.09
CA GLN A 246 -10.42 -25.88 0.03
C GLN A 246 -11.52 -26.79 -0.49
N SER A 247 -11.73 -27.92 0.19
CA SER A 247 -12.80 -28.88 -0.09
C SER A 247 -14.16 -28.32 0.36
N ALA A 248 -14.17 -27.54 1.44
CA ALA A 248 -15.33 -26.80 1.96
C ALA A 248 -14.83 -25.54 2.70
N PRO A 249 -15.65 -24.49 2.84
CA PRO A 249 -15.27 -23.28 3.58
C PRO A 249 -14.83 -23.62 5.01
N GLY A 250 -13.64 -23.17 5.41
CA GLY A 250 -13.04 -23.49 6.72
C GLY A 250 -12.73 -24.98 6.95
N GLY A 251 -12.83 -25.81 5.91
CA GLY A 251 -12.65 -27.26 5.97
C GLY A 251 -11.29 -27.74 5.49
N GLY A 252 -11.21 -29.04 5.18
CA GLY A 252 -10.00 -29.65 4.63
C GLY A 252 -9.68 -29.19 3.20
N TRP A 253 -8.56 -29.65 2.66
CA TRP A 253 -8.04 -29.22 1.37
C TRP A 253 -7.98 -30.36 0.36
N SER A 254 -8.11 -30.03 -0.92
CA SER A 254 -7.89 -30.98 -2.02
C SER A 254 -6.41 -31.36 -2.11
N PRO A 255 -6.04 -32.43 -2.83
CA PRO A 255 -4.64 -32.64 -3.20
C PRO A 255 -4.09 -31.48 -4.03
N TRP A 256 -2.80 -31.19 -3.87
CA TRP A 256 -2.08 -30.26 -4.74
C TRP A 256 -2.04 -30.77 -6.18
N ARG A 257 -2.21 -29.85 -7.12
CA ARG A 257 -2.17 -30.15 -8.55
C ARG A 257 -1.19 -29.22 -9.25
N LEU A 258 -0.38 -29.77 -10.15
CA LEU A 258 0.45 -28.97 -11.03
C LEU A 258 -0.47 -28.21 -11.98
N LEU A 259 -0.37 -26.89 -12.00
CA LEU A 259 -0.90 -26.10 -13.11
C LEU A 259 -0.04 -26.44 -14.32
N SER A 260 -0.59 -27.29 -15.19
CA SER A 260 0.06 -27.57 -16.47
C SER A 260 0.17 -26.24 -17.22
N PRO A 261 1.30 -25.94 -17.90
CA PRO A 261 1.25 -24.93 -18.94
C PRO A 261 0.16 -25.42 -19.87
N ALA A 262 -0.94 -24.69 -19.94
CA ALA A 262 -1.95 -25.03 -20.91
C ALA A 262 -1.22 -25.06 -22.26
N THR A 263 -1.20 -26.21 -22.95
CA THR A 263 -1.36 -26.14 -24.40
C THR A 263 -2.67 -25.42 -24.54
N ALA A 264 -2.65 -24.10 -24.61
CA ALA A 264 -3.86 -23.33 -24.53
C ALA A 264 -4.68 -23.65 -25.79
N PRO A 265 -5.83 -24.33 -25.72
CA PRO A 265 -6.95 -23.65 -26.33
C PRO A 265 -7.06 -22.33 -25.56
N ALA A 266 -7.23 -21.23 -26.29
CA ALA A 266 -7.53 -19.94 -25.70
C ALA A 266 -8.47 -20.14 -24.49
N PRO A 267 -8.17 -19.50 -23.35
CA PRO A 267 -8.85 -19.79 -22.09
C PRO A 267 -10.34 -19.83 -22.34
N ARG A 268 -11.00 -20.91 -21.93
CA ARG A 268 -12.46 -20.91 -21.88
C ARG A 268 -12.82 -19.95 -20.76
N ALA A 269 -12.94 -18.69 -21.17
CA ALA A 269 -13.35 -17.58 -20.35
C ALA A 269 -14.56 -18.02 -19.53
N ALA A 270 -14.44 -18.02 -18.20
CA ALA A 270 -15.51 -17.37 -17.44
C ALA A 270 -15.72 -16.04 -18.17
N ALA A 271 -16.93 -15.73 -18.61
CA ALA A 271 -17.17 -14.59 -19.48
C ALA A 271 -16.72 -13.27 -18.82
N THR A 272 -15.45 -12.94 -18.98
CA THR A 272 -14.78 -11.70 -18.63
C THR A 272 -13.85 -11.42 -19.80
N THR A 273 -14.46 -11.05 -20.94
CA THR A 273 -14.20 -9.74 -21.60
C THR A 273 -12.89 -9.10 -21.11
N GLY A 274 -11.89 -8.90 -22.00
CA GLY A 274 -10.53 -8.38 -21.69
C GLY A 274 -10.47 -7.06 -20.89
N PRO A 275 -9.33 -6.34 -20.87
CA PRO A 275 -9.19 -5.16 -20.00
C PRO A 275 -10.40 -4.23 -20.08
N ARG A 276 -10.99 -3.95 -18.92
CA ARG A 276 -12.12 -3.05 -18.76
C ARG A 276 -11.70 -1.85 -17.95
N LEU A 277 -12.13 -0.71 -18.43
CA LEU A 277 -12.06 0.57 -17.76
C LEU A 277 -13.51 1.02 -17.62
N GLU A 278 -13.90 1.43 -16.43
CA GLU A 278 -15.23 1.98 -16.18
C GLU A 278 -15.07 3.34 -15.51
N ALA A 279 -15.94 4.28 -15.85
CA ALA A 279 -16.02 5.58 -15.19
C ALA A 279 -17.46 5.78 -14.73
N ASN A 280 -17.65 6.26 -13.50
CA ASN A 280 -18.97 6.50 -12.91
C ASN A 280 -19.82 7.49 -13.73
N ARG A 281 -19.17 8.35 -14.51
CA ARG A 281 -19.81 9.36 -15.34
C ARG A 281 -19.03 9.59 -16.62
N THR A 282 -19.73 9.55 -17.75
CA THR A 282 -19.12 9.65 -19.10
C THR A 282 -19.84 10.63 -20.01
N THR A 283 -20.94 11.25 -19.55
CA THR A 283 -21.76 12.15 -20.36
C THR A 283 -22.06 13.45 -19.63
N ARG A 284 -22.47 14.47 -20.39
CA ARG A 284 -22.70 15.83 -19.90
C ARG A 284 -21.49 16.38 -19.14
N LEU A 285 -20.29 15.96 -19.54
CA LEU A 285 -19.04 16.35 -18.90
C LEU A 285 -18.76 17.84 -19.18
N LEU A 286 -18.23 18.52 -18.19
CA LEU A 286 -17.62 19.83 -18.31
C LEU A 286 -16.10 19.67 -18.24
N ASP A 287 -15.38 20.67 -18.70
CA ASP A 287 -13.94 20.74 -18.51
C ASP A 287 -13.60 20.85 -17.01
N GLY A 288 -12.59 20.11 -16.56
CA GLY A 288 -12.17 20.06 -15.15
C GLY A 288 -12.98 19.10 -14.29
N ASP A 289 -14.00 18.44 -14.85
CA ASP A 289 -14.80 17.46 -14.13
C ASP A 289 -13.94 16.32 -13.57
N ILE A 290 -14.15 15.99 -12.30
CA ILE A 290 -13.57 14.80 -11.68
C ILE A 290 -14.57 13.65 -11.79
N VAL A 291 -14.08 12.50 -12.28
CA VAL A 291 -14.82 11.24 -12.33
C VAL A 291 -14.09 10.19 -11.52
N THR A 292 -14.79 9.17 -11.08
CA THR A 292 -14.18 7.99 -10.45
C THR A 292 -14.11 6.88 -11.48
N PHE A 293 -12.95 6.27 -11.63
CA PHE A 293 -12.76 5.12 -12.52
C PHE A 293 -12.33 3.87 -11.75
N THR A 294 -12.56 2.71 -12.35
CA THR A 294 -12.08 1.39 -11.89
C THR A 294 -11.46 0.63 -13.06
N ILE A 295 -10.61 -0.35 -12.76
CA ILE A 295 -10.05 -1.28 -13.76
C ILE A 295 -10.45 -2.69 -13.36
N ALA A 296 -10.82 -3.52 -14.34
CA ALA A 296 -11.04 -4.94 -14.17
C ALA A 296 -10.45 -5.72 -15.35
N GLY A 297 -9.89 -6.90 -15.10
CA GLY A 297 -9.25 -7.71 -16.15
C GLY A 297 -8.02 -7.04 -16.77
N GLY A 298 -7.41 -6.08 -16.08
CA GLY A 298 -6.14 -5.46 -16.48
C GLY A 298 -4.96 -6.42 -16.28
N PRO A 299 -3.78 -6.12 -16.87
CA PRO A 299 -2.60 -6.99 -16.75
C PRO A 299 -2.10 -7.01 -15.29
N PRO A 300 -2.17 -8.16 -14.58
CA PRO A 300 -1.88 -8.20 -13.14
C PRO A 300 -0.46 -7.76 -12.79
N LYS A 301 -0.30 -6.99 -11.71
CA LYS A 301 0.98 -6.44 -11.20
C LYS A 301 1.72 -5.51 -12.17
N ALA A 302 1.19 -5.30 -13.38
CA ALA A 302 1.79 -4.43 -14.38
C ALA A 302 1.48 -2.96 -14.09
N HIS A 303 2.34 -2.08 -14.61
CA HIS A 303 2.03 -0.67 -14.68
C HIS A 303 1.20 -0.39 -15.93
N VAL A 304 0.09 0.29 -15.72
CA VAL A 304 -0.82 0.77 -16.76
C VAL A 304 -0.97 2.28 -16.63
N TRP A 305 -1.41 2.93 -17.70
CA TRP A 305 -1.69 4.35 -17.72
C TRP A 305 -3.18 4.58 -18.00
N VAL A 306 -3.78 5.50 -17.25
CA VAL A 306 -5.11 6.04 -17.56
C VAL A 306 -4.93 7.46 -18.06
N LYS A 307 -5.32 7.72 -19.31
CA LYS A 307 -5.14 9.00 -20.02
C LYS A 307 -6.30 9.28 -20.96
N GLN A 308 -6.48 10.52 -21.38
CA GLN A 308 -7.49 10.91 -22.36
C GLN A 308 -6.94 10.86 -23.78
N CYS A 309 -7.79 10.48 -24.71
CA CYS A 309 -7.47 10.47 -26.13
C CYS A 309 -8.54 11.23 -26.91
N GLY A 310 -8.10 11.84 -28.01
CA GLY A 310 -9.01 12.41 -29.00
C GLY A 310 -9.85 11.34 -29.71
N PRO A 311 -10.70 11.76 -30.65
CA PRO A 311 -11.40 10.85 -31.56
C PRO A 311 -10.46 9.83 -32.19
N SER A 312 -10.98 8.64 -32.51
CA SER A 312 -10.21 7.53 -33.06
C SER A 312 -9.00 7.20 -32.17
N ALA A 313 -9.29 6.81 -30.93
CA ALA A 313 -8.30 6.56 -29.88
C ALA A 313 -7.19 5.60 -30.35
N SER A 314 -5.95 6.04 -30.20
CA SER A 314 -4.72 5.34 -30.59
C SER A 314 -3.55 5.95 -29.83
N ALA A 315 -2.39 5.29 -29.88
CA ALA A 315 -1.18 5.80 -29.22
C ALA A 315 -0.82 7.25 -29.59
N THR A 316 -1.15 7.71 -30.82
CA THR A 316 -0.84 9.07 -31.29
C THR A 316 -1.95 10.08 -31.05
N THR A 317 -3.18 9.64 -30.79
CA THR A 317 -4.31 10.53 -30.47
C THR A 317 -4.53 10.70 -28.97
N CYS A 318 -3.83 9.90 -28.15
CA CYS A 318 -3.78 10.07 -26.71
C CYS A 318 -2.87 11.24 -26.29
N ASP A 319 -3.33 11.97 -25.28
CA ASP A 319 -2.58 13.05 -24.65
C ASP A 319 -1.86 12.50 -23.41
N ASP A 320 -0.56 12.27 -23.54
CA ASP A 320 0.28 11.74 -22.47
C ASP A 320 0.37 12.68 -21.26
N ALA A 321 0.13 13.99 -21.44
CA ALA A 321 0.16 14.95 -20.34
C ALA A 321 -1.02 14.72 -19.38
N THR A 322 -2.13 14.16 -19.88
CA THR A 322 -3.25 13.71 -19.05
C THR A 322 -3.00 12.35 -18.37
N GLY A 323 -1.86 11.69 -18.61
CA GLY A 323 -1.62 10.35 -18.13
C GLY A 323 -1.27 10.26 -16.65
N ARG A 324 -1.92 9.32 -15.95
CA ARG A 324 -1.51 8.86 -14.62
C ARG A 324 -1.22 7.37 -14.67
N GLN A 325 -0.09 6.98 -14.09
CA GLN A 325 0.34 5.59 -14.01
C GLN A 325 -0.20 4.94 -12.74
N PHE A 326 -0.65 3.70 -12.88
CA PHE A 326 -1.19 2.89 -11.80
C PHE A 326 -0.61 1.49 -11.87
N ARG A 327 -0.47 0.84 -10.73
CA ARG A 327 -0.08 -0.57 -10.66
C ARG A 327 -1.33 -1.41 -10.43
N VAL A 328 -1.66 -2.25 -11.39
CA VAL A 328 -2.82 -3.15 -11.32
C VAL A 328 -2.58 -4.17 -10.19
N TYR A 329 -3.61 -4.44 -9.40
CA TYR A 329 -3.55 -5.43 -8.34
C TYR A 329 -3.31 -6.85 -8.91
N PRO A 330 -2.88 -7.80 -8.07
CA PRO A 330 -2.62 -9.17 -8.49
C PRO A 330 -3.82 -9.90 -9.11
N ASP A 331 -5.05 -9.49 -8.81
CA ASP A 331 -6.30 -10.02 -9.35
C ASP A 331 -6.72 -9.39 -10.70
N GLY A 332 -5.90 -8.48 -11.23
CA GLY A 332 -6.20 -7.76 -12.46
C GLY A 332 -7.17 -6.58 -12.27
N THR A 333 -7.47 -6.18 -11.03
CA THR A 333 -8.31 -5.01 -10.75
C THR A 333 -7.48 -3.79 -10.37
N TYR A 334 -8.13 -2.63 -10.37
CA TYR A 334 -7.66 -1.45 -9.67
C TYR A 334 -8.86 -0.78 -9.02
N GLY A 335 -8.70 -0.39 -7.76
CA GLY A 335 -9.75 0.21 -6.95
C GLY A 335 -10.27 1.52 -7.54
N ALA A 336 -11.37 2.00 -6.99
CA ALA A 336 -11.96 3.28 -7.37
C ALA A 336 -10.93 4.42 -7.17
N SER A 337 -10.68 5.20 -8.22
CA SER A 337 -9.71 6.29 -8.18
C SER A 337 -10.21 7.52 -8.93
N PRO A 338 -9.95 8.74 -8.42
CA PRO A 338 -10.38 9.96 -9.09
C PRO A 338 -9.52 10.23 -10.32
N LYS A 339 -10.16 10.76 -11.36
CA LYS A 339 -9.51 11.25 -12.57
C LYS A 339 -10.16 12.55 -13.01
N LYS A 340 -9.35 13.61 -13.11
CA LYS A 340 -9.78 14.86 -13.73
C LYS A 340 -9.82 14.71 -15.25
N LEU A 341 -10.87 15.28 -15.85
CA LEU A 341 -11.11 15.22 -17.28
C LEU A 341 -11.02 16.60 -17.93
N TYR A 342 -10.40 16.64 -19.10
CA TYR A 342 -10.12 17.85 -19.85
C TYR A 342 -10.84 17.84 -21.19
N ALA A 343 -11.52 18.94 -21.49
CA ALA A 343 -12.25 19.13 -22.73
C ALA A 343 -11.35 19.52 -23.90
N GLN A 344 -10.12 19.98 -23.65
CA GLN A 344 -9.11 20.21 -24.68
C GLN A 344 -7.88 19.38 -24.39
N LEU A 345 -7.41 18.69 -25.43
CA LEU A 345 -6.24 17.82 -25.38
C LEU A 345 -5.16 18.37 -26.32
N ALA A 346 -3.91 18.14 -25.97
CA ALA A 346 -2.75 18.37 -26.82
C ALA A 346 -2.03 17.05 -27.04
N ASN A 347 -2.22 16.45 -28.22
CA ASN A 347 -1.60 15.18 -28.57
C ASN A 347 -0.60 15.37 -29.73
N PRO A 348 0.19 14.34 -30.09
CA PRO A 348 1.13 14.41 -31.22
C PRO A 348 0.52 14.84 -32.56
N THR A 349 -0.78 14.66 -32.78
CA THR A 349 -1.49 15.07 -34.00
C THR A 349 -1.98 16.51 -33.97
N GLY A 350 -1.97 17.17 -32.80
CA GLY A 350 -2.36 18.55 -32.61
C GLY A 350 -3.31 18.76 -31.43
N LYS A 351 -3.95 19.93 -31.40
CA LYS A 351 -4.95 20.28 -30.38
C LYS A 351 -6.33 19.73 -30.76
N VAL A 352 -6.99 19.10 -29.79
CA VAL A 352 -8.34 18.52 -29.95
C VAL A 352 -9.28 19.18 -28.94
N ASP A 353 -10.46 19.63 -29.39
CA ASP A 353 -11.56 20.05 -28.51
C ASP A 353 -12.64 18.97 -28.47
N CYS A 354 -12.71 18.24 -27.36
CA CYS A 354 -13.63 17.13 -27.13
C CYS A 354 -15.10 17.54 -27.08
N ARG A 355 -15.41 18.85 -26.95
CA ARG A 355 -16.78 19.37 -27.03
C ARG A 355 -17.31 19.42 -28.46
N ALA A 356 -16.40 19.52 -29.43
CA ALA A 356 -16.71 19.54 -30.85
C ALA A 356 -16.60 18.15 -31.51
N ALA A 357 -16.22 17.11 -30.75
CA ALA A 357 -16.11 15.75 -31.27
C ALA A 357 -17.49 15.17 -31.66
N SER A 358 -17.50 14.38 -32.74
CA SER A 358 -18.70 13.72 -33.22
C SER A 358 -19.28 12.75 -32.18
N SER A 359 -20.60 12.60 -32.14
CA SER A 359 -21.23 11.62 -31.26
C SER A 359 -20.85 10.17 -31.59
N ASN A 360 -20.47 9.88 -32.84
CA ASN A 360 -20.04 8.55 -33.26
C ASN A 360 -18.54 8.30 -33.08
N ASP A 361 -17.75 9.35 -32.83
CA ASP A 361 -16.32 9.26 -32.58
C ASP A 361 -15.91 10.32 -31.53
N PRO A 362 -16.34 10.14 -30.26
CA PRO A 362 -16.03 11.08 -29.19
C PRO A 362 -14.57 10.91 -28.72
N CYS A 363 -14.08 11.88 -27.93
CA CYS A 363 -12.90 11.62 -27.11
C CYS A 363 -13.15 10.47 -26.13
N SER A 364 -12.08 9.88 -25.60
CA SER A 364 -12.17 8.73 -24.70
C SER A 364 -11.25 8.82 -23.50
N LEU A 365 -11.63 8.17 -22.40
CA LEU A 365 -10.69 7.75 -21.38
C LEU A 365 -10.10 6.41 -21.81
N ALA A 366 -8.79 6.31 -21.83
CA ALA A 366 -8.07 5.14 -22.31
C ALA A 366 -7.26 4.50 -21.18
N LEU A 367 -7.27 3.17 -21.18
CA LEU A 367 -6.31 2.37 -20.46
C LEU A 367 -5.24 1.92 -21.45
N THR A 368 -3.98 2.22 -21.17
CA THR A 368 -2.85 1.74 -21.97
C THR A 368 -1.86 0.95 -21.11
N ASP A 369 -1.09 0.08 -21.74
CA ASP A 369 0.07 -0.50 -21.09
C ASP A 369 1.24 0.49 -21.01
N ASN A 370 2.37 0.04 -20.45
CA ASN A 370 3.57 0.87 -20.30
C ASN A 370 4.32 1.15 -21.61
N THR A 371 3.97 0.48 -22.71
CA THR A 371 4.50 0.77 -24.06
C THR A 371 3.65 1.81 -24.80
N GLY A 372 2.50 2.19 -24.21
CA GLY A 372 1.52 3.08 -24.84
C GLY A 372 0.49 2.35 -25.70
N ALA A 373 0.50 1.01 -25.73
CA ALA A 373 -0.49 0.24 -26.47
C ALA A 373 -1.86 0.36 -25.79
N LEU A 374 -2.88 0.63 -26.62
CA LEU A 374 -4.25 0.79 -26.15
C LEU A 374 -4.83 -0.57 -25.72
N LEU A 375 -5.22 -0.69 -24.45
CA LEU A 375 -5.84 -1.90 -23.91
C LEU A 375 -7.36 -1.83 -24.04
N THR A 376 -7.95 -0.69 -23.68
CA THR A 376 -9.40 -0.43 -23.80
C THR A 376 -9.71 1.06 -23.68
N THR A 377 -10.94 1.45 -24.00
CA THR A 377 -11.41 2.84 -23.89
C THR A 377 -12.85 2.92 -23.39
N VAL A 378 -13.17 4.07 -22.81
CA VAL A 378 -14.53 4.49 -22.48
C VAL A 378 -14.81 5.83 -23.17
N PRO A 379 -15.90 5.98 -23.93
CA PRO A 379 -16.22 7.25 -24.59
C PRO A 379 -16.58 8.33 -23.58
N LEU A 380 -16.08 9.54 -23.79
CA LEU A 380 -16.34 10.73 -22.98
C LEU A 380 -17.10 11.78 -23.80
N ARG A 381 -18.26 12.22 -23.30
CA ARG A 381 -19.12 13.18 -23.99
C ARG A 381 -19.20 14.48 -23.18
N PHE A 382 -18.43 15.47 -23.63
CA PHE A 382 -18.46 16.82 -23.08
C PHE A 382 -19.64 17.62 -23.64
N ARG A 383 -20.14 18.57 -22.86
CA ARG A 383 -21.18 19.52 -23.31
C ARG A 383 -20.60 20.44 -24.38
N PRO A 384 -21.23 20.57 -25.57
CA PRO A 384 -20.76 21.46 -26.63
C PRO A 384 -20.51 22.89 -26.15
N ASP A 385 -21.46 23.45 -25.38
CA ASP A 385 -21.38 24.80 -24.80
C ASP A 385 -20.89 24.79 -23.34
N GLY A 386 -20.21 23.72 -22.93
CA GLY A 386 -19.64 23.61 -21.59
C GLY A 386 -18.57 24.68 -21.35
N ARG A 387 -18.65 25.35 -20.19
CA ARG A 387 -17.61 26.28 -19.75
C ARG A 387 -16.27 25.53 -19.59
N MET A 388 -15.18 26.23 -19.90
CA MET A 388 -13.84 25.76 -19.57
C MET A 388 -13.55 26.00 -18.09
N GLU A 389 -12.74 25.13 -17.50
CA GLU A 389 -12.21 25.34 -16.16
C GLU A 389 -11.26 26.56 -16.19
N PRO A 390 -11.30 27.44 -15.17
CA PRO A 390 -10.27 28.44 -15.01
C PRO A 390 -8.88 27.78 -14.81
N PRO A 391 -7.78 28.47 -15.13
CA PRO A 391 -6.44 28.00 -14.77
C PRO A 391 -6.31 27.74 -13.26
N PRO A 392 -5.42 26.83 -12.85
CA PRO A 392 -5.16 26.56 -11.44
C PRO A 392 -4.68 27.82 -10.71
N THR A 393 -5.12 27.96 -9.46
CA THR A 393 -4.78 29.09 -8.59
C THR A 393 -3.70 28.70 -7.59
N PHE A 394 -2.91 29.67 -7.14
CA PHE A 394 -1.92 29.45 -6.08
C PHE A 394 -1.66 30.74 -5.30
N ASP A 395 -2.03 30.70 -4.03
CA ASP A 395 -1.95 31.81 -3.09
C ASP A 395 -1.08 31.43 -1.90
N VAL A 396 -0.26 32.37 -1.44
CA VAL A 396 0.65 32.19 -0.30
C VAL A 396 0.37 33.27 0.73
N ASN A 397 0.24 32.89 1.99
CA ASN A 397 0.00 33.82 3.08
C ASN A 397 0.77 33.42 4.36
N PRO A 398 1.59 34.32 4.93
CA PRO A 398 2.03 35.58 4.35
C PRO A 398 2.97 35.37 3.15
N ASP A 399 3.00 36.32 2.21
CA ASP A 399 3.90 36.34 1.04
C ASP A 399 5.02 37.40 1.16
N ARG A 400 4.90 38.31 2.14
CA ARG A 400 5.75 39.49 2.32
C ARG A 400 6.20 39.68 3.77
N GLY A 401 7.29 40.43 3.92
CA GLY A 401 7.90 40.65 5.23
C GLY A 401 8.44 39.36 5.85
N LEU A 402 8.79 38.40 4.99
CA LEU A 402 9.14 37.05 5.42
C LEU A 402 10.49 37.03 6.15
N MET A 403 10.57 36.22 7.19
CA MET A 403 11.81 35.95 7.92
C MET A 403 12.41 34.62 7.47
N ASP A 404 13.72 34.47 7.68
CA ASP A 404 14.40 33.21 7.40
C ASP A 404 13.82 32.07 8.25
N GLY A 405 13.53 30.92 7.62
CA GLY A 405 12.91 29.78 8.30
C GLY A 405 11.42 29.93 8.61
N GLN A 406 10.75 30.98 8.13
CA GLN A 406 9.31 31.19 8.36
C GLN A 406 8.46 30.18 7.59
N SER A 407 7.44 29.64 8.25
CA SER A 407 6.38 28.86 7.60
C SER A 407 5.27 29.75 7.06
N VAL A 408 4.84 29.50 5.82
CA VAL A 408 3.72 30.16 5.14
C VAL A 408 2.66 29.14 4.77
N ARG A 409 1.40 29.56 4.71
CA ARG A 409 0.32 28.72 4.20
C ARG A 409 0.18 28.94 2.70
N ALA A 410 0.31 27.86 1.93
CA ALA A 410 0.14 27.83 0.49
C ALA A 410 -1.16 27.10 0.16
N THR A 411 -2.06 27.75 -0.57
CA THR A 411 -3.33 27.18 -1.02
C THR A 411 -3.51 27.30 -2.51
N GLY A 412 -4.22 26.37 -3.11
CA GLY A 412 -4.54 26.43 -4.53
C GLY A 412 -5.66 25.48 -4.92
N GLU A 413 -6.29 25.75 -6.06
CA GLU A 413 -7.37 24.94 -6.62
C GLU A 413 -7.13 24.68 -8.10
N GLY A 414 -7.82 23.68 -8.66
CA GLY A 414 -7.76 23.37 -10.09
C GLY A 414 -6.65 22.37 -10.47
N TYR A 415 -6.05 21.66 -9.51
CA TYR A 415 -5.06 20.61 -9.77
C TYR A 415 -5.72 19.25 -10.03
N GLU A 416 -4.91 18.25 -10.43
CA GLU A 416 -5.36 16.85 -10.46
C GLU A 416 -5.60 16.36 -9.02
N PRO A 417 -6.67 15.62 -8.73
CA PRO A 417 -6.95 15.09 -7.40
C PRO A 417 -6.02 13.93 -7.02
N GLN A 418 -5.74 13.78 -5.72
CA GLN A 418 -4.85 12.76 -5.17
C GLN A 418 -3.51 12.65 -5.90
N TYR A 419 -2.96 13.79 -6.31
CA TYR A 419 -1.78 13.89 -7.14
C TYR A 419 -0.67 14.67 -6.42
N HIS A 420 0.57 14.23 -6.60
CA HIS A 420 1.71 14.90 -6.01
C HIS A 420 2.11 16.13 -6.84
N VAL A 421 1.62 17.30 -6.46
CA VAL A 421 2.02 18.58 -7.07
C VAL A 421 3.33 19.06 -6.46
N LEU A 422 4.28 19.46 -7.29
CA LEU A 422 5.61 19.83 -6.83
C LEU A 422 5.69 21.32 -6.52
N ILE A 423 5.57 21.66 -5.23
CA ILE A 423 5.67 23.02 -4.71
C ILE A 423 7.08 23.29 -4.19
N MET A 424 7.78 24.25 -4.80
CA MET A 424 9.19 24.53 -4.50
C MET A 424 9.48 26.03 -4.42
N GLU A 425 10.32 26.40 -3.46
CA GLU A 425 10.92 27.73 -3.37
C GLU A 425 12.02 27.85 -4.43
N CYS A 426 11.89 28.82 -5.34
CA CYS A 426 12.73 28.96 -6.52
C CYS A 426 13.31 30.35 -6.67
N ALA A 427 14.45 30.44 -7.36
CA ALA A 427 14.89 31.70 -7.94
C ALA A 427 13.87 32.15 -8.98
N THR A 428 13.56 33.45 -9.00
CA THR A 428 12.60 34.02 -9.93
C THR A 428 12.97 33.72 -11.39
N GLY A 429 12.00 33.19 -12.13
CA GLY A 429 12.16 32.84 -13.54
C GLY A 429 12.78 31.46 -13.79
N ALA A 430 12.99 30.64 -12.76
CA ALA A 430 13.45 29.27 -12.93
C ALA A 430 12.47 28.48 -13.83
N ALA A 431 12.95 28.01 -14.98
CA ALA A 431 12.14 27.24 -15.93
C ALA A 431 11.88 25.80 -15.46
N THR A 432 12.79 25.24 -14.66
CA THR A 432 12.73 23.88 -14.14
C THR A 432 13.04 23.87 -12.65
N THR A 433 12.87 22.71 -12.03
CA THR A 433 13.20 22.47 -10.61
C THR A 433 14.68 22.69 -10.29
N SER A 434 15.56 22.71 -11.29
CA SER A 434 17.01 22.94 -11.11
C SER A 434 17.33 24.27 -10.44
N GLY A 435 16.53 25.32 -10.69
CA GLY A 435 16.70 26.65 -10.09
C GLY A 435 16.07 26.80 -8.71
N CYS A 436 15.66 25.70 -8.09
CA CYS A 436 14.88 25.70 -6.86
C CYS A 436 15.61 25.04 -5.70
N ARG A 437 15.14 25.32 -4.49
CA ARG A 437 15.62 24.72 -3.25
C ARG A 437 15.17 23.26 -3.18
N SER A 438 16.08 22.37 -2.77
CA SER A 438 15.74 20.96 -2.55
C SER A 438 14.69 20.82 -1.43
N ARG A 439 13.74 19.91 -1.63
CA ARG A 439 12.67 19.59 -0.67
C ARG A 439 12.43 18.09 -0.66
N THR A 440 12.07 17.54 0.49
CA THR A 440 11.54 16.18 0.61
C THR A 440 10.10 16.10 0.07
N ARG A 441 9.68 14.89 -0.33
CA ARG A 441 8.46 14.50 -1.06
C ARG A 441 7.33 15.56 -1.19
N PRO A 442 6.83 15.84 -2.42
CA PRO A 442 5.77 16.83 -2.63
C PRO A 442 4.44 16.48 -1.95
N PRO A 443 3.64 17.49 -1.55
CA PRO A 443 2.30 17.28 -1.01
C PRO A 443 1.40 16.59 -2.04
N ALA A 444 0.44 15.80 -1.57
CA ALA A 444 -0.66 15.34 -2.40
C ALA A 444 -1.77 16.38 -2.36
N THR A 445 -2.42 16.62 -3.50
CA THR A 445 -3.72 17.29 -3.54
C THR A 445 -4.80 16.43 -2.92
N ASP A 446 -5.87 17.05 -2.41
CA ASP A 446 -7.04 16.33 -1.90
C ASP A 446 -7.89 15.70 -3.03
N ASP A 447 -9.04 15.15 -2.66
CA ASP A 447 -9.97 14.49 -3.58
C ASP A 447 -10.61 15.45 -4.60
N ASP A 448 -10.59 16.76 -4.33
CA ASP A 448 -11.11 17.82 -5.19
C ASP A 448 -10.00 18.52 -6.00
N GLY A 449 -8.74 18.10 -5.84
CA GLY A 449 -7.60 18.73 -6.51
C GLY A 449 -7.21 20.06 -5.88
N ARG A 450 -7.42 20.24 -4.57
CA ARG A 450 -6.95 21.39 -3.80
C ARG A 450 -5.60 21.12 -3.16
N VAL A 451 -4.86 22.21 -2.99
CA VAL A 451 -3.63 22.28 -2.23
C VAL A 451 -3.91 23.09 -0.97
N ASP A 452 -3.49 22.58 0.17
CA ASP A 452 -3.41 23.32 1.43
C ASP A 452 -2.20 22.80 2.23
N GLU A 453 -1.12 23.57 2.22
CA GLU A 453 0.16 23.14 2.79
C GLU A 453 0.84 24.26 3.59
N SER A 454 1.50 23.89 4.68
CA SER A 454 2.48 24.75 5.35
C SER A 454 3.89 24.54 4.76
N VAL A 455 4.47 25.61 4.20
CA VAL A 455 5.78 25.58 3.56
C VAL A 455 6.77 26.42 4.35
N THR A 456 7.87 25.82 4.82
CA THR A 456 8.96 26.54 5.47
C THR A 456 9.95 27.08 4.43
N LEU A 457 10.06 28.41 4.36
CA LEU A 457 10.87 29.13 3.38
C LEU A 457 12.27 29.46 3.95
N SER A 458 13.23 29.78 3.09
CA SER A 458 14.57 30.23 3.49
C SER A 458 14.95 31.49 2.75
N ALA A 459 15.39 32.48 3.52
CA ALA A 459 15.80 33.76 2.98
C ALA A 459 17.08 33.65 2.13
N GLY A 460 17.83 32.54 2.23
CA GLY A 460 18.86 32.17 1.27
C GLY A 460 19.02 30.66 1.14
N PHE A 461 19.30 30.18 -0.06
CA PHE A 461 19.49 28.73 -0.31
C PHE A 461 20.44 28.46 -1.48
N THR A 462 20.93 27.22 -1.55
CA THR A 462 21.63 26.71 -2.74
C THR A 462 20.62 25.96 -3.60
N SER A 463 20.44 26.40 -4.84
CA SER A 463 19.58 25.72 -5.81
C SER A 463 20.12 24.33 -6.15
N ILE A 464 19.27 23.46 -6.72
CA ILE A 464 19.67 22.11 -7.15
C ILE A 464 20.84 22.15 -8.16
N ASP A 465 20.91 23.17 -9.00
CA ASP A 465 22.04 23.38 -9.93
C ASP A 465 23.24 24.13 -9.33
N GLY A 466 23.25 24.33 -8.00
CA GLY A 466 24.42 24.78 -7.25
C GLY A 466 24.61 26.29 -7.14
N ARG A 467 23.65 27.11 -7.60
CA ARG A 467 23.71 28.58 -7.44
C ARG A 467 23.23 28.99 -6.06
N THR A 468 23.90 29.96 -5.47
CA THR A 468 23.44 30.61 -4.24
C THR A 468 22.38 31.65 -4.59
N VAL A 469 21.23 31.58 -3.93
CA VAL A 469 20.09 32.49 -4.09
C VAL A 469 19.86 33.21 -2.77
N ASP A 470 19.76 34.54 -2.81
CA ASP A 470 19.40 35.37 -1.66
C ASP A 470 18.04 36.03 -1.90
N CYS A 471 17.01 35.50 -1.24
CA CYS A 471 15.62 35.95 -1.38
C CYS A 471 15.33 37.29 -0.71
N ARG A 472 16.30 37.85 0.02
CA ARG A 472 16.22 39.23 0.55
C ARG A 472 16.44 40.26 -0.54
N THR A 473 17.04 39.87 -1.67
CA THR A 473 17.05 40.70 -2.87
C THR A 473 15.63 40.82 -3.40
N ALA A 474 15.15 42.06 -3.57
CA ALA A 474 13.77 42.32 -3.97
C ALA A 474 13.43 41.59 -5.30
N GLY A 475 12.37 40.78 -5.28
CA GLY A 475 11.91 40.02 -6.44
C GLY A 475 12.83 38.88 -6.88
N ALA A 476 13.71 38.37 -6.01
CA ALA A 476 14.64 37.28 -6.34
C ALA A 476 14.05 35.88 -6.17
N CYS A 477 12.96 35.72 -5.42
CA CYS A 477 12.37 34.42 -5.11
C CYS A 477 10.86 34.37 -5.30
N GLU A 478 10.39 33.17 -5.60
CA GLU A 478 8.99 32.83 -5.81
C GLU A 478 8.73 31.39 -5.32
N LEU A 479 7.49 31.12 -4.91
CA LEU A 479 7.01 29.77 -4.68
C LEU A 479 6.33 29.27 -5.96
N VAL A 480 6.79 28.12 -6.46
CA VAL A 480 6.39 27.61 -7.78
C VAL A 480 5.76 26.24 -7.64
N VAL A 481 4.57 26.07 -8.22
CA VAL A 481 3.95 24.76 -8.43
C VAL A 481 4.27 24.29 -9.85
N PHE A 482 5.08 23.25 -9.98
CA PHE A 482 5.42 22.64 -11.26
C PHE A 482 4.40 21.57 -11.68
N GLY A 483 4.21 21.42 -13.00
CA GLY A 483 3.56 20.24 -13.55
C GLY A 483 2.04 20.27 -13.44
N THR A 484 1.44 21.43 -13.68
CA THR A 484 0.01 21.63 -13.97
C THR A 484 -0.32 21.07 -15.36
N ARG A 485 -0.20 19.74 -15.49
CA ARG A 485 0.07 19.04 -16.75
C ARG A 485 -0.98 19.16 -17.87
N VAL A 486 -2.10 19.86 -17.72
CA VAL A 486 -3.11 19.86 -18.81
C VAL A 486 -3.72 21.23 -19.10
N ARG A 487 -3.95 22.09 -18.11
CA ARG A 487 -4.38 23.49 -18.35
C ARG A 487 -3.78 24.47 -17.35
N GLY A 488 -3.47 25.65 -17.87
CA GLY A 488 -2.73 26.69 -17.16
C GLY A 488 -1.29 26.81 -17.64
N PRO A 489 -0.53 27.78 -17.13
CA PRO A 489 0.91 27.81 -17.37
C PRO A 489 1.53 26.50 -16.85
N GLU A 490 2.62 26.01 -17.46
CA GLU A 490 3.34 24.78 -17.02
C GLU A 490 3.79 24.84 -15.55
N SER A 491 3.80 26.06 -15.00
CA SER A 491 4.05 26.37 -13.61
C SER A 491 3.15 27.51 -13.14
N VAL A 492 2.57 27.40 -11.95
CA VAL A 492 1.90 28.53 -11.26
C VAL A 492 2.91 29.12 -10.27
N ARG A 493 3.06 30.45 -10.26
CA ARG A 493 4.12 31.14 -9.52
C ARG A 493 3.51 32.17 -8.60
N HIS A 494 4.02 32.23 -7.37
CA HIS A 494 3.66 33.24 -6.39
C HIS A 494 4.93 33.96 -5.90
N PRO A 495 5.09 35.27 -6.15
CA PRO A 495 6.26 36.03 -5.70
C PRO A 495 6.40 36.02 -4.17
N LEU A 496 7.63 35.97 -3.67
CA LEU A 496 7.93 36.04 -2.24
C LEU A 496 8.77 37.30 -1.95
N SER A 497 8.55 37.92 -0.78
CA SER A 497 9.35 39.07 -0.33
C SER A 497 9.82 38.90 1.10
N PHE A 498 11.13 38.72 1.28
CA PHE A 498 11.77 38.65 2.60
C PHE A 498 12.12 40.04 3.13
N ALA A 499 12.08 40.18 4.45
CA ALA A 499 12.60 41.35 5.12
C ALA A 499 14.13 41.45 4.88
N PRO A 500 14.67 42.67 4.72
CA PRO A 500 16.12 42.87 4.67
C PRO A 500 16.78 42.28 5.92
N ALA A 501 18.04 41.83 5.80
CA ALA A 501 18.80 41.45 6.97
C ALA A 501 18.87 42.64 7.93
N ALA A 502 18.56 42.43 9.21
CA ALA A 502 18.81 43.44 10.22
C ALA A 502 20.30 43.80 10.16
N GLY A 503 20.62 45.04 9.77
CA GLY A 503 21.99 45.52 9.77
C GLY A 503 22.58 45.40 11.17
N PRO A 504 23.92 45.34 11.31
CA PRO A 504 24.53 45.34 12.63
C PRO A 504 24.04 46.57 13.40
N HIS A 505 23.51 46.36 14.60
CA HIS A 505 23.26 47.43 15.56
C HIS A 505 24.57 48.18 15.75
N VAL A 506 24.69 49.37 15.16
CA VAL A 506 25.70 50.33 15.58
C VAL A 506 25.28 50.78 16.97
N THR A 507 25.87 50.17 18.00
CA THR A 507 25.81 50.70 19.36
C THR A 507 26.58 52.01 19.35
N ASP A 508 25.84 53.11 19.19
CA ASP A 508 26.37 54.45 19.37
C ASP A 508 26.87 54.55 20.82
N THR A 509 28.18 54.51 20.98
CA THR A 509 28.83 54.60 22.30
C THR A 509 28.94 56.08 22.61
N ALA A 510 27.89 56.61 23.24
CA ALA A 510 27.89 57.97 23.76
C ALA A 510 28.91 58.12 24.91
N ASP A 511 29.78 59.11 24.73
CA ASP A 511 30.44 59.98 25.71
C ASP A 511 30.95 59.41 27.05
N GLY A 512 32.28 59.49 27.18
CA GLY A 512 32.99 59.48 28.45
C GLY A 512 33.99 60.63 28.53
N SER A 513 33.54 61.89 28.43
CA SER A 513 34.34 63.03 28.84
C SER A 513 34.22 63.24 30.35
N ALA A 514 35.25 62.85 31.10
CA ALA A 514 35.44 63.28 32.49
C ALA A 514 36.76 64.05 32.59
N SER A 515 36.66 65.35 32.84
CA SER A 515 37.76 66.17 33.36
C SER A 515 37.19 67.06 34.47
N ARG A 516 37.58 66.76 35.70
CA ARG A 516 37.84 67.72 36.78
C ARG A 516 39.02 67.21 37.59
#